data_AF-A0A8H6Y4T6-F1
#
_entry.id   AF-A0A8H6Y4T6-F1
#
_cell.length_a   1.000
_cell.length_b   1.000
_cell.length_c   1.000
_cell.angle_alpha   90.00
_cell.angle_beta   90.00
_cell.angle_gamma   90.00
#
_symmetry.space_group_name_H-M   'P 1'
#
loop_
_entity.id
_entity.type
_entity.pdbx_description
1 polymer ?
#
loop_
_entity_poly.entity_id
_entity_poly.type
_entity_poly.pdbx_seq_one_letter_code
_entity_poly.pdbx_strand_id
1 'polypeptide(L)'
;MTILYVVESAEPNAEAVMVTLEADHKLDDLKTLILVKWGKAAAALDIRDLRLWKPKRAISMAHGVWAQVFQDSGCKLPEVADQLDATNIGLLGSHAVAAPLDATADIGLLGSPTAEKPPVVGVIVEVLPRRQHHESPHRTEQLEEEARDTISDMTTRYQNLLLHARGGMTPSQAAKSANYRMEQSGSNPLYDGRYDDANPAATIAPPVQLYHPVFARFIDDVNNTALEIPGEVLVATADLMHKASGIYQDEDARKSKIRPALKKALSLDITNLPEAALDHTVALAIKEEKRELGEGGCDPSTQASFSVQRYWVQHANNALRALCCCPTFLIAFAGPWISVLGAVFTDKCIPQRLTDFIWMGNGSVFNSHACRRVARVLYSLTRSLHELRRYYTTLPQTGPSTRFFPSPKEFQCPGSSTPVRFEYAEPLERDAGCVAFLCKTKEDNQSIVVKFAESYCSEAHAHLAAKGMAPQLLYCGPIDPSPGAPSYGGLKMIVMEYLEGKTVAQVEQHNLPGDFAVQLKKIIGVLHAGGFVFGDLRPPNIMVSKDKVKLIDFDWAGQMGIAQYPLHLSSRIVWPEGVGPLGKIEKAHDLAMLQALINPV
;
A
#
# COMPACT_ATOMS: atom_id res chain seq x y z
N MET A 1 -25.81 -32.38 22.22
CA MET A 1 -25.02 -31.28 21.62
C MET A 1 -25.55 -29.99 22.21
N THR A 2 -24.89 -29.43 23.23
CA THR A 2 -25.31 -28.16 23.82
C THR A 2 -24.62 -27.06 23.04
N ILE A 3 -25.35 -26.39 22.15
CA ILE A 3 -24.83 -25.29 21.35
C ILE A 3 -25.05 -24.02 22.17
N LEU A 4 -23.96 -23.39 22.62
CA LEU A 4 -24.01 -22.07 23.24
C LEU A 4 -23.92 -21.02 22.13
N TYR A 5 -24.91 -20.13 22.04
CA TYR A 5 -24.91 -19.02 21.10
C TYR A 5 -24.57 -17.73 21.84
N VAL A 6 -23.62 -16.97 21.33
CA VAL A 6 -23.27 -15.64 21.86
C VAL A 6 -23.49 -14.64 20.72
N VAL A 7 -24.40 -13.69 20.90
CA VAL A 7 -24.61 -12.59 19.95
C VAL A 7 -24.05 -11.33 20.58
N GLU A 8 -23.07 -10.71 19.93
CA GLU A 8 -22.44 -9.47 20.39
C GLU A 8 -22.87 -8.35 19.44
N SER A 9 -23.70 -7.42 19.94
CA SER A 9 -24.16 -6.25 19.19
C SER A 9 -23.31 -5.04 19.56
N ALA A 10 -22.89 -4.25 18.57
CA ALA A 10 -22.21 -2.97 18.77
C ALA A 10 -23.14 -1.86 19.32
N GLU A 11 -24.44 -2.13 19.43
CA GLU A 11 -25.42 -1.20 20.01
C GLU A 11 -25.93 -1.61 21.41
N PRO A 12 -26.06 -0.68 22.38
CA PRO A 12 -26.28 -1.02 23.80
C PRO A 12 -27.64 -1.61 24.21
N ASN A 13 -28.54 -2.04 23.31
CA ASN A 13 -29.91 -2.48 23.68
C ASN A 13 -30.54 -3.50 22.71
N ALA A 14 -29.76 -4.34 22.03
CA ALA A 14 -30.29 -5.33 21.09
C ALA A 14 -30.41 -6.73 21.74
N GLU A 15 -31.62 -7.31 21.75
CA GLU A 15 -31.83 -8.74 22.02
C GLU A 15 -32.02 -9.50 20.71
N ALA A 16 -31.16 -10.48 20.44
CA ALA A 16 -31.30 -11.36 19.27
C ALA A 16 -32.03 -12.65 19.65
N VAL A 17 -33.10 -12.99 18.94
CA VAL A 17 -33.85 -14.24 19.11
C VAL A 17 -33.63 -15.12 17.89
N MET A 18 -32.87 -16.20 18.05
CA MET A 18 -32.57 -17.12 16.95
C MET A 18 -33.65 -18.21 16.85
N VAL A 19 -34.29 -18.33 15.69
CA VAL A 19 -35.23 -19.42 15.37
C VAL A 19 -34.67 -20.20 14.19
N THR A 20 -34.51 -21.52 14.36
CA THR A 20 -34.04 -22.40 13.28
C THR A 20 -35.26 -23.03 12.60
N LEU A 21 -35.36 -22.90 11.28
CA LEU A 21 -36.35 -23.61 10.47
C LEU A 21 -35.65 -24.82 9.81
N GLU A 22 -36.12 -26.02 10.09
CA GLU A 22 -35.74 -27.21 9.31
C GLU A 22 -36.66 -27.32 8.09
N ALA A 23 -36.08 -27.22 6.88
CA ALA A 23 -36.79 -27.49 5.64
C ALA A 23 -36.65 -28.97 5.28
N ASP A 24 -37.77 -29.63 5.02
CA ASP A 24 -37.84 -31.01 4.58
C ASP A 24 -37.18 -31.19 3.19
N HIS A 25 -36.72 -32.41 2.92
CA HIS A 25 -35.66 -32.85 1.98
C HIS A 25 -35.71 -32.45 0.48
N LYS A 26 -36.20 -31.26 0.06
CA LYS A 26 -36.30 -30.88 -1.36
C LYS A 26 -35.78 -29.49 -1.76
N LEU A 27 -35.02 -28.80 -0.91
CA LEU A 27 -34.34 -27.55 -1.25
C LEU A 27 -32.86 -27.66 -0.88
N ASP A 28 -32.03 -28.02 -1.85
CA ASP A 28 -30.62 -28.41 -1.65
C ASP A 28 -29.66 -27.28 -1.20
N ASP A 29 -30.11 -26.04 -0.94
CA ASP A 29 -29.19 -24.91 -0.73
C ASP A 29 -29.49 -23.94 0.43
N LEU A 30 -30.26 -24.32 1.45
CA LEU A 30 -30.50 -23.45 2.62
C LEU A 30 -30.23 -24.16 3.94
N LYS A 31 -28.98 -24.10 4.41
CA LYS A 31 -28.61 -24.48 5.79
C LYS A 31 -28.41 -23.23 6.63
N THR A 32 -29.39 -23.01 7.53
CA THR A 32 -29.44 -22.03 8.61
C THR A 32 -29.87 -20.62 8.22
N LEU A 33 -30.96 -20.18 8.86
CA LEU A 33 -31.64 -18.92 8.64
C LEU A 33 -31.74 -18.22 10.00
N ILE A 34 -31.16 -17.02 10.15
CA ILE A 34 -31.16 -16.28 11.42
C ILE A 34 -32.16 -15.12 11.31
N LEU A 35 -33.05 -15.04 12.30
CA LEU A 35 -34.02 -13.97 12.45
C LEU A 35 -33.54 -13.05 13.58
N VAL A 36 -33.55 -11.73 13.37
CA VAL A 36 -33.12 -10.75 14.39
C VAL A 36 -34.21 -9.68 14.51
N LYS A 37 -34.72 -9.46 15.73
CA LYS A 37 -35.65 -8.37 16.05
C LYS A 37 -34.88 -7.20 16.65
N TRP A 38 -35.31 -5.99 16.33
CA TRP A 38 -34.81 -4.75 16.92
C TRP A 38 -35.93 -4.07 17.72
N GLY A 39 -35.74 -3.84 19.03
CA GLY A 39 -36.68 -3.04 19.83
C GLY A 39 -36.83 -3.46 21.31
N LYS A 40 -37.47 -2.61 22.12
CA LYS A 40 -37.65 -2.80 23.57
C LYS A 40 -38.56 -3.99 23.93
N ALA A 41 -38.23 -4.63 25.06
CA ALA A 41 -38.64 -5.94 25.57
C ALA A 41 -40.15 -6.25 25.79
N ALA A 42 -41.09 -5.41 25.36
CA ALA A 42 -42.49 -5.54 25.80
C ALA A 42 -43.55 -5.74 24.70
N ALA A 43 -43.18 -5.81 23.42
CA ALA A 43 -44.15 -6.04 22.34
C ALA A 43 -44.07 -7.49 21.83
N ALA A 44 -45.24 -8.15 21.74
CA ALA A 44 -45.43 -9.48 21.16
C ALA A 44 -44.63 -9.64 19.84
N LEU A 45 -44.09 -10.83 19.61
CA LEU A 45 -43.29 -11.13 18.42
C LEU A 45 -44.20 -11.09 17.17
N ASP A 46 -44.19 -9.99 16.42
CA ASP A 46 -44.81 -9.95 15.08
C ASP A 46 -43.80 -10.49 14.07
N ILE A 47 -44.18 -11.58 13.38
CA ILE A 47 -43.35 -12.26 12.39
C ILE A 47 -43.01 -11.33 11.20
N ARG A 48 -43.79 -10.26 11.00
CA ARG A 48 -43.62 -9.27 9.94
C ARG A 48 -42.40 -8.35 10.13
N ASP A 49 -41.88 -8.27 11.34
CA ASP A 49 -40.71 -7.45 11.67
C ASP A 49 -39.40 -8.21 11.53
N LEU A 50 -39.46 -9.52 11.25
CA LEU A 50 -38.27 -10.36 11.13
C LEU A 50 -37.62 -10.20 9.76
N ARG A 51 -36.28 -10.09 9.76
CA ARG A 51 -35.46 -9.96 8.56
C ARG A 51 -34.66 -11.21 8.29
N LEU A 52 -34.42 -11.48 7.01
CA LEU A 52 -33.70 -12.67 6.55
C LEU A 52 -32.20 -12.37 6.41
N TRP A 53 -31.36 -13.20 7.03
CA TRP A 53 -29.90 -13.05 6.96
C TRP A 53 -29.28 -14.27 6.29
N LYS A 54 -28.39 -14.04 5.31
CA LYS A 54 -27.73 -15.10 4.54
C LYS A 54 -26.25 -15.23 4.94
N PRO A 55 -25.71 -16.46 4.98
CA PRO A 55 -24.29 -16.67 5.27
C PRO A 55 -23.43 -16.08 4.14
N LYS A 56 -22.43 -15.28 4.52
CA LYS A 56 -21.51 -14.59 3.61
C LYS A 56 -20.15 -15.29 3.54
N ARG A 57 -19.60 -15.71 4.69
CA ARG A 57 -18.28 -16.34 4.79
C ARG A 57 -18.09 -17.06 6.12
N ALA A 58 -17.37 -18.19 6.11
CA ALA A 58 -16.86 -18.83 7.31
C ALA A 58 -15.43 -18.34 7.63
N ILE A 59 -15.14 -18.12 8.91
CA ILE A 59 -13.85 -17.72 9.45
C ILE A 59 -13.36 -18.85 10.35
N SER A 60 -12.18 -19.39 10.06
CA SER A 60 -11.53 -20.36 10.95
C SER A 60 -10.85 -19.61 12.09
N MET A 61 -11.15 -19.99 13.33
CA MET A 61 -10.47 -19.51 14.52
C MET A 61 -9.58 -20.60 15.10
N ALA A 62 -8.59 -20.21 15.90
CA ALA A 62 -7.67 -21.15 16.55
C ALA A 62 -8.44 -22.20 17.38
N HIS A 63 -7.95 -23.44 17.41
CA HIS A 63 -8.53 -24.60 18.12
C HIS A 63 -9.78 -25.23 17.49
N GLY A 64 -9.97 -25.09 16.17
CA GLY A 64 -11.01 -25.84 15.43
C GLY A 64 -12.42 -25.25 15.57
N VAL A 65 -12.53 -24.01 16.06
CA VAL A 65 -13.78 -23.25 16.15
C VAL A 65 -14.00 -22.49 14.84
N TRP A 66 -15.22 -22.52 14.32
CA TRP A 66 -15.61 -21.84 13.08
C TRP A 66 -16.62 -20.74 13.39
N ALA A 67 -16.38 -19.52 12.94
CA ALA A 67 -17.34 -18.42 12.98
C ALA A 67 -17.98 -18.23 11.59
N GLN A 68 -19.27 -17.93 11.52
CA GLN A 68 -20.00 -17.70 10.27
C GLN A 68 -20.52 -16.26 10.24
N VAL A 69 -20.06 -15.47 9.27
CA VAL A 69 -20.53 -14.09 9.06
C VAL A 69 -21.80 -14.12 8.23
N PHE A 70 -22.83 -13.40 8.66
CA PHE A 70 -24.10 -13.25 7.95
C PHE A 70 -24.26 -11.82 7.43
N GLN A 71 -25.02 -11.64 6.35
CA GLN A 71 -25.39 -10.33 5.81
C GLN A 71 -26.91 -10.23 5.65
N ASP A 72 -27.49 -9.08 6.01
CA ASP A 72 -28.92 -8.77 5.78
C ASP A 72 -29.22 -8.93 4.29
N SER A 73 -30.19 -9.79 3.96
CA SER A 73 -30.59 -10.00 2.57
C SER A 73 -31.45 -8.85 2.03
N GLY A 74 -31.88 -7.92 2.88
CA GLY A 74 -32.78 -6.81 2.55
C GLY A 74 -34.25 -7.21 2.42
N CYS A 75 -34.59 -8.50 2.62
CA CYS A 75 -35.94 -9.02 2.48
C CYS A 75 -36.62 -9.12 3.86
N LYS A 76 -37.89 -8.73 3.94
CA LYS A 76 -38.72 -8.99 5.13
C LYS A 76 -39.37 -10.37 5.00
N LEU A 77 -39.48 -11.12 6.10
CA LEU A 77 -40.09 -12.45 6.10
C LEU A 77 -41.45 -12.54 5.40
N PRO A 78 -42.40 -11.59 5.56
CA PRO A 78 -43.69 -11.64 4.86
C PRO A 78 -43.60 -11.58 3.33
N GLU A 79 -42.50 -11.11 2.73
CA GLU A 79 -42.31 -11.12 1.27
C GLU A 79 -41.86 -12.49 0.75
N VAL A 80 -41.37 -13.36 1.64
CA VAL A 80 -40.93 -14.75 1.34
C VAL A 80 -41.99 -15.77 1.81
N ALA A 81 -42.95 -15.35 2.64
CA ALA A 81 -43.96 -16.21 3.23
C ALA A 81 -44.87 -16.90 2.19
N ASP A 82 -45.11 -16.28 1.03
CA ASP A 82 -45.89 -16.89 -0.06
C ASP A 82 -45.15 -18.05 -0.75
N GLN A 83 -43.86 -18.26 -0.46
CA GLN A 83 -43.04 -19.37 -0.99
C GLN A 83 -42.78 -20.47 0.03
N LEU A 84 -43.23 -20.30 1.28
CA LEU A 84 -43.02 -21.25 2.38
C LEU A 84 -44.36 -21.91 2.72
N ASP A 85 -44.51 -23.18 2.36
CA ASP A 85 -45.72 -23.96 2.62
C ASP A 85 -46.01 -23.96 4.14
N ALA A 86 -47.20 -23.49 4.53
CA ALA A 86 -47.55 -23.08 5.90
C ALA A 86 -47.66 -24.24 6.92
N THR A 87 -47.20 -25.44 6.56
CA THR A 87 -47.38 -26.68 7.33
C THR A 87 -46.19 -27.05 8.22
N ASN A 88 -45.03 -26.37 8.11
CA ASN A 88 -43.79 -26.81 8.78
C ASN A 88 -43.13 -25.79 9.76
N ILE A 89 -43.85 -24.80 10.28
CA ILE A 89 -43.31 -23.94 11.35
C ILE A 89 -43.57 -24.59 12.71
N GLY A 90 -42.71 -25.55 13.09
CA GLY A 90 -42.64 -26.06 14.45
C GLY A 90 -41.95 -25.04 15.38
N LEU A 91 -42.73 -24.26 16.12
CA LEU A 91 -42.21 -23.43 17.23
C LEU A 91 -41.67 -24.35 18.33
N LEU A 92 -40.35 -24.62 18.31
CA LEU A 92 -39.66 -25.23 19.44
C LEU A 92 -39.68 -24.25 20.61
N GLY A 93 -40.29 -24.71 21.71
CA GLY A 93 -40.64 -23.93 22.88
C GLY A 93 -39.50 -23.13 23.50
N SER A 94 -39.91 -21.99 24.04
CA SER A 94 -39.21 -21.14 25.00
C SER A 94 -38.31 -21.91 25.96
N HIS A 95 -37.00 -21.64 25.93
CA HIS A 95 -36.12 -21.44 27.09
C HIS A 95 -34.65 -21.35 26.62
N ALA A 96 -34.19 -20.15 26.30
CA ALA A 96 -32.76 -19.82 26.30
C ALA A 96 -32.60 -18.48 27.02
N VAL A 97 -32.21 -18.53 28.28
CA VAL A 97 -31.88 -17.34 29.07
C VAL A 97 -30.45 -16.95 28.68
N ALA A 98 -30.29 -15.76 28.09
CA ALA A 98 -28.98 -15.16 27.87
C ALA A 98 -28.37 -14.77 29.22
N ALA A 99 -27.16 -15.25 29.53
CA ALA A 99 -26.37 -14.74 30.65
C ALA A 99 -25.29 -13.78 30.10
N PRO A 100 -25.14 -12.56 30.64
CA PRO A 100 -24.05 -11.67 30.27
C PRO A 100 -22.73 -12.22 30.86
N LEU A 101 -21.67 -12.27 30.05
CA LEU A 101 -20.32 -12.57 30.53
C LEU A 101 -19.64 -11.25 30.92
N ASP A 102 -19.42 -11.07 32.22
CA ASP A 102 -18.64 -9.96 32.76
C ASP A 102 -17.17 -10.09 32.34
N ALA A 103 -16.60 -8.97 31.92
CA ALA A 103 -15.28 -8.87 31.32
C ALA A 103 -14.14 -8.94 32.36
N THR A 104 -14.03 -10.03 33.14
CA THR A 104 -12.81 -10.41 33.89
C THR A 104 -13.01 -11.78 34.55
N ALA A 105 -12.49 -12.86 33.97
CA ALA A 105 -12.27 -14.11 34.71
C ALA A 105 -11.13 -14.93 34.10
N ASP A 106 -10.09 -15.16 34.90
CA ASP A 106 -8.93 -16.01 34.62
C ASP A 106 -9.33 -17.44 34.23
N ILE A 107 -8.84 -17.92 33.09
CA ILE A 107 -8.97 -19.34 32.71
C ILE A 107 -7.82 -20.11 33.36
N GLY A 108 -8.07 -20.60 34.58
CA GLY A 108 -7.20 -21.53 35.29
C GLY A 108 -7.18 -22.92 34.65
N LEU A 109 -5.97 -23.41 34.37
CA LEU A 109 -5.66 -24.80 34.01
C LEU A 109 -6.02 -25.77 35.14
N LEU A 110 -6.93 -26.72 34.91
CA LEU A 110 -7.08 -27.95 35.70
C LEU A 110 -7.56 -29.13 34.83
N GLY A 111 -6.81 -30.24 34.86
CA GLY A 111 -7.32 -31.60 34.64
C GLY A 111 -6.94 -32.28 33.30
N SER A 112 -6.09 -33.31 33.38
CA SER A 112 -5.69 -34.22 32.29
C SER A 112 -6.72 -35.36 32.07
N PRO A 113 -6.54 -36.31 31.11
CA PRO A 113 -7.37 -36.42 29.91
C PRO A 113 -8.13 -37.74 29.80
N THR A 114 -9.43 -37.73 29.47
CA THR A 114 -10.11 -38.92 28.95
C THR A 114 -11.30 -38.57 28.06
N ALA A 115 -11.30 -39.18 26.86
CA ALA A 115 -12.41 -39.51 25.97
C ALA A 115 -13.24 -38.36 25.32
N GLU A 116 -13.09 -38.27 24.00
CA GLU A 116 -14.07 -37.89 22.97
C GLU A 116 -15.18 -36.90 23.39
N LYS A 117 -14.95 -35.60 23.16
CA LYS A 117 -16.02 -34.61 22.97
C LYS A 117 -15.82 -33.89 21.63
N PRO A 118 -16.87 -33.77 20.78
CA PRO A 118 -16.77 -33.06 19.51
C PRO A 118 -16.57 -31.54 19.74
N PRO A 119 -16.05 -30.80 18.74
CA PRO A 119 -15.72 -29.38 18.90
C PRO A 119 -16.99 -28.55 19.14
N VAL A 120 -16.88 -27.62 20.08
CA VAL A 120 -17.88 -26.57 20.33
C VAL A 120 -17.85 -25.60 19.14
N VAL A 121 -18.99 -25.45 18.44
CA VAL A 121 -19.17 -24.47 17.35
C VAL A 121 -19.76 -23.21 17.96
N GLY A 122 -18.99 -22.12 18.02
CA GLY A 122 -19.46 -20.80 18.44
C GLY A 122 -19.63 -19.88 17.24
N VAL A 123 -20.81 -19.31 17.05
CA VAL A 123 -21.13 -18.37 15.95
C VAL A 123 -21.08 -16.94 16.50
N ILE A 124 -20.29 -16.06 15.87
CA ILE A 124 -20.22 -14.61 16.17
C ILE A 124 -20.89 -13.87 15.01
N VAL A 125 -21.84 -12.98 15.29
CA VAL A 125 -22.55 -12.17 14.29
C VAL A 125 -22.23 -10.69 14.53
N GLU A 126 -21.56 -10.05 13.57
CA GLU A 126 -21.26 -8.61 13.59
C GLU A 126 -22.25 -7.87 12.66
N VAL A 127 -22.98 -6.89 13.19
CA VAL A 127 -24.00 -6.12 12.46
C VAL A 127 -23.48 -4.71 12.20
N LEU A 128 -23.23 -4.36 10.93
CA LEU A 128 -22.80 -3.01 10.51
C LEU A 128 -24.02 -2.11 10.20
N PRO A 129 -24.09 -0.87 10.73
CA PRO A 129 -25.21 0.04 10.47
C PRO A 129 -25.15 0.66 9.06
N ARG A 130 -26.33 0.90 8.44
CA ARG A 130 -26.46 1.67 7.18
C ARG A 130 -26.59 3.17 7.46
N ARG A 131 -25.80 3.99 6.77
CA ARG A 131 -25.94 5.46 6.70
C ARG A 131 -27.30 5.84 6.08
N GLN A 132 -28.11 6.63 6.79
CA GLN A 132 -29.25 7.34 6.21
C GLN A 132 -28.79 8.72 5.75
N HIS A 133 -28.94 9.02 4.46
CA HIS A 133 -28.67 10.34 3.90
C HIS A 133 -29.89 11.26 4.12
N HIS A 134 -29.69 12.33 4.88
CA HIS A 134 -30.53 13.53 4.81
C HIS A 134 -29.68 14.70 4.31
N GLU A 135 -30.20 15.44 3.34
CA GLU A 135 -29.58 16.60 2.71
C GLU A 135 -29.71 17.85 3.60
N SER A 136 -28.59 18.39 4.12
CA SER A 136 -28.30 19.83 4.36
C SER A 136 -26.89 19.99 5.01
N PRO A 137 -26.39 21.22 5.25
CA PRO A 137 -25.15 21.77 4.71
C PRO A 137 -23.92 21.47 5.61
N HIS A 138 -23.48 20.22 5.68
CA HIS A 138 -22.28 19.83 6.44
C HIS A 138 -21.35 18.95 5.59
N ARG A 139 -20.70 19.53 4.56
CA ARG A 139 -19.83 18.80 3.63
C ARG A 139 -18.35 18.74 4.04
N THR A 140 -17.91 19.65 4.92
CA THR A 140 -16.61 19.57 5.59
C THR A 140 -16.54 18.31 6.46
N GLU A 141 -17.64 17.96 7.12
CA GLU A 141 -17.76 16.74 7.92
C GLU A 141 -17.72 15.47 7.05
N GLN A 142 -18.33 15.49 5.86
CA GLN A 142 -18.29 14.36 4.91
C GLN A 142 -16.89 14.11 4.33
N LEU A 143 -16.13 15.16 3.99
CA LEU A 143 -14.74 15.01 3.53
C LEU A 143 -13.83 14.52 4.66
N GLU A 144 -14.07 14.97 5.90
CA GLU A 144 -13.40 14.41 7.08
C GLU A 144 -13.83 12.96 7.35
N GLU A 145 -15.06 12.57 7.01
CA GLU A 145 -15.57 11.20 7.14
C GLU A 145 -14.99 10.25 6.07
N GLU A 146 -14.86 10.70 4.81
CA GLU A 146 -14.20 9.96 3.71
C GLU A 146 -12.69 9.84 3.92
N ALA A 147 -12.02 10.89 4.40
CA ALA A 147 -10.61 10.83 4.80
C ALA A 147 -10.39 9.92 6.01
N ARG A 148 -11.33 9.93 6.98
CA ARG A 148 -11.36 8.95 8.07
C ARG A 148 -11.53 7.52 7.55
N ASP A 149 -12.34 7.31 6.53
CA ASP A 149 -12.56 6.00 5.90
C ASP A 149 -11.29 5.47 5.22
N THR A 150 -10.60 6.30 4.43
CA THR A 150 -9.36 5.89 3.74
C THR A 150 -8.18 5.63 4.70
N ILE A 151 -7.99 6.48 5.71
CA ILE A 151 -6.96 6.25 6.73
C ILE A 151 -7.32 5.05 7.61
N SER A 152 -8.60 4.84 7.91
CA SER A 152 -9.10 3.65 8.60
C SER A 152 -8.82 2.38 7.79
N ASP A 153 -9.02 2.40 6.47
CA ASP A 153 -8.68 1.31 5.57
C ASP A 153 -7.18 1.00 5.57
N MET A 154 -6.33 2.03 5.48
CA MET A 154 -4.86 1.87 5.60
C MET A 154 -4.47 1.29 6.95
N THR A 155 -5.14 1.72 8.02
CA THR A 155 -4.91 1.21 9.37
C THR A 155 -5.33 -0.26 9.48
N THR A 156 -6.45 -0.63 8.88
CA THR A 156 -6.94 -2.03 8.84
C THR A 156 -5.98 -2.91 8.06
N ARG A 157 -5.51 -2.48 6.88
CA ARG A 157 -4.48 -3.19 6.10
C ARG A 157 -3.18 -3.34 6.89
N TYR A 158 -2.75 -2.28 7.56
CA TYR A 158 -1.59 -2.32 8.45
C TYR A 158 -1.76 -3.36 9.57
N GLN A 159 -2.91 -3.44 10.25
CA GLN A 159 -3.15 -4.45 11.28
C GLN A 159 -3.12 -5.88 10.69
N ASN A 160 -3.73 -6.08 9.53
CA ASN A 160 -3.70 -7.36 8.83
C ASN A 160 -2.27 -7.78 8.45
N LEU A 161 -1.44 -6.85 7.98
CA LEU A 161 -0.03 -7.06 7.72
C LEU A 161 0.72 -7.49 8.99
N LEU A 162 0.45 -6.86 10.13
CA LEU A 162 1.07 -7.24 11.41
C LEU A 162 0.71 -8.67 11.83
N LEU A 163 -0.56 -9.05 11.71
CA LEU A 163 -1.04 -10.37 12.08
C LEU A 163 -0.44 -11.45 11.15
N HIS A 164 -0.52 -11.23 9.83
CA HIS A 164 -0.01 -12.17 8.83
C HIS A 164 1.49 -12.38 8.96
N ALA A 165 2.27 -11.29 9.03
CA ALA A 165 3.72 -11.40 9.09
C ALA A 165 4.24 -11.97 10.43
N ARG A 166 3.46 -11.91 11.53
CA ARG A 166 3.81 -12.57 12.80
C ARG A 166 3.50 -14.07 12.78
N GLY A 167 2.36 -14.47 12.23
CA GLY A 167 1.90 -15.87 12.23
C GLY A 167 2.39 -16.70 11.03
N GLY A 168 2.89 -16.05 9.98
CA GLY A 168 3.25 -16.70 8.72
C GLY A 168 4.56 -17.50 8.76
N MET A 169 4.98 -17.97 7.58
CA MET A 169 6.24 -18.68 7.37
C MET A 169 7.47 -17.90 7.86
N THR A 170 8.52 -18.60 8.26
CA THR A 170 9.80 -17.93 8.56
C THR A 170 10.34 -17.25 7.29
N PRO A 171 11.16 -16.19 7.39
CA PRO A 171 11.70 -15.51 6.20
C PRO A 171 12.38 -16.45 5.20
N SER A 172 13.13 -17.44 5.69
CA SER A 172 13.81 -18.44 4.84
C SER A 172 12.85 -19.42 4.18
N GLN A 173 11.69 -19.71 4.79
CA GLN A 173 10.63 -20.52 4.18
C GLN A 173 9.84 -19.69 3.16
N ALA A 174 9.41 -18.48 3.52
CA ALA A 174 8.63 -17.59 2.65
C ALA A 174 9.38 -17.24 1.37
N ALA A 175 10.71 -17.05 1.44
CA ALA A 175 11.53 -16.71 0.27
C ALA A 175 11.76 -17.85 -0.72
N LYS A 176 11.47 -19.11 -0.37
CA LYS A 176 11.60 -20.23 -1.32
C LYS A 176 10.68 -20.01 -2.51
N SER A 177 11.13 -20.29 -3.72
CA SER A 177 10.42 -19.89 -4.95
C SER A 177 8.93 -20.25 -4.98
N ALA A 178 8.56 -21.46 -4.55
CA ALA A 178 7.15 -21.89 -4.49
C ALA A 178 6.34 -21.12 -3.43
N ASN A 179 6.93 -20.87 -2.26
CA ASN A 179 6.29 -20.17 -1.16
C ASN A 179 6.19 -18.67 -1.43
N TYR A 180 7.21 -18.08 -2.05
CA TYR A 180 7.21 -16.67 -2.42
C TYR A 180 6.08 -16.38 -3.42
N ARG A 181 5.87 -17.25 -4.40
CA ARG A 181 4.69 -17.15 -5.28
C ARG A 181 3.38 -17.15 -4.49
N MET A 182 3.23 -18.07 -3.53
CA MET A 182 2.04 -18.12 -2.67
C MET A 182 1.85 -16.84 -1.84
N GLU A 183 2.93 -16.32 -1.24
CA GLU A 183 2.89 -15.05 -0.48
C GLU A 183 2.50 -13.87 -1.39
N GLN A 184 3.02 -13.80 -2.62
CA GLN A 184 2.66 -12.74 -3.57
C GLN A 184 1.22 -12.83 -4.07
N SER A 185 0.63 -14.03 -4.10
CA SER A 185 -0.79 -14.24 -4.41
C SER A 185 -1.73 -14.06 -3.20
N GLY A 186 -1.16 -13.87 -2.00
CA GLY A 186 -1.88 -13.75 -0.74
C GLY A 186 -2.46 -12.36 -0.51
N SER A 187 -3.07 -12.17 0.67
CA SER A 187 -3.69 -10.89 1.06
C SER A 187 -2.69 -9.81 1.48
N ASN A 188 -1.44 -10.19 1.80
CA ASN A 188 -0.40 -9.28 2.27
C ASN A 188 0.94 -9.55 1.56
N PRO A 189 1.02 -9.35 0.23
CA PRO A 189 2.25 -9.56 -0.53
C PRO A 189 3.34 -8.56 -0.12
N LEU A 190 4.58 -8.86 -0.47
CA LEU A 190 5.63 -7.84 -0.50
C LEU A 190 5.39 -6.92 -1.70
N TYR A 191 5.55 -5.62 -1.49
CA TYR A 191 5.40 -4.62 -2.55
C TYR A 191 6.76 -4.33 -3.21
N ASP A 192 7.31 -5.37 -3.84
CA ASP A 192 8.61 -5.37 -4.50
C ASP A 192 8.50 -5.40 -6.04
N GLY A 193 7.29 -5.20 -6.57
CA GLY A 193 6.99 -5.21 -8.00
C GLY A 193 6.90 -6.60 -8.65
N ARG A 194 7.08 -7.69 -7.90
CA ARG A 194 6.91 -9.06 -8.43
C ARG A 194 5.52 -9.59 -8.09
N TYR A 195 4.98 -10.47 -8.93
CA TYR A 195 3.64 -11.01 -8.77
C TYR A 195 3.59 -12.49 -9.17
N ASP A 196 2.53 -13.19 -8.73
CA ASP A 196 2.20 -14.51 -9.25
C ASP A 196 1.50 -14.37 -10.62
N ASP A 197 2.09 -14.91 -11.67
CA ASP A 197 1.54 -14.84 -13.02
C ASP A 197 0.14 -15.48 -13.13
N ALA A 198 -0.12 -16.53 -12.36
CA ALA A 198 -1.42 -17.20 -12.35
C ALA A 198 -2.50 -16.39 -11.61
N ASN A 199 -2.11 -15.49 -10.71
CA ASN A 199 -3.00 -14.64 -9.93
C ASN A 199 -2.34 -13.28 -9.66
N PRO A 200 -2.24 -12.41 -10.68
CA PRO A 200 -1.44 -11.19 -10.61
C PRO A 200 -2.07 -10.18 -9.65
N ALA A 201 -1.36 -9.87 -8.58
CA ALA A 201 -1.65 -8.76 -7.68
C ALA A 201 -0.78 -7.54 -8.02
N ALA A 202 -1.33 -6.33 -7.86
CA ALA A 202 -0.56 -5.09 -8.03
C ALA A 202 0.35 -4.87 -6.81
N THR A 203 1.64 -5.17 -6.98
CA THR A 203 2.68 -5.07 -5.94
C THR A 203 3.70 -3.98 -6.23
N ILE A 204 3.45 -3.15 -7.24
CA ILE A 204 4.21 -1.94 -7.52
C ILE A 204 3.79 -0.88 -6.50
N ALA A 205 4.77 -0.22 -5.89
CA ALA A 205 4.58 0.82 -4.90
C ALA A 205 5.44 2.05 -5.23
N PRO A 206 5.12 3.24 -4.67
CA PRO A 206 5.92 4.44 -4.89
C PRO A 206 7.39 4.24 -4.48
N PRO A 207 8.33 4.95 -5.12
CA PRO A 207 9.75 4.85 -4.79
C PRO A 207 10.04 5.09 -3.30
N VAL A 208 10.80 4.19 -2.65
CA VAL A 208 11.14 4.30 -1.21
C VAL A 208 11.82 5.61 -0.85
N GLN A 209 12.50 6.23 -1.81
CA GLN A 209 13.09 7.56 -1.69
C GLN A 209 12.08 8.67 -1.40
N LEU A 210 10.81 8.53 -1.79
CA LEU A 210 9.75 9.47 -1.40
C LEU A 210 9.46 9.38 0.10
N TYR A 211 9.57 8.21 0.71
CA TYR A 211 9.30 7.99 2.13
C TYR A 211 10.48 8.35 3.03
N HIS A 212 11.72 8.27 2.54
CA HIS A 212 12.88 8.75 3.29
C HIS A 212 14.04 9.19 2.37
N PRO A 213 14.60 10.41 2.55
CA PRO A 213 15.62 10.98 1.67
C PRO A 213 16.94 10.19 1.63
N VAL A 214 17.22 9.40 2.67
CA VAL A 214 18.46 8.58 2.74
C VAL A 214 18.62 7.66 1.53
N PHE A 215 17.51 7.15 0.97
CA PHE A 215 17.56 6.27 -0.19
C PHE A 215 17.88 7.05 -1.47
N ALA A 216 17.35 8.27 -1.63
CA ALA A 216 17.71 9.16 -2.72
C ALA A 216 19.21 9.51 -2.68
N ARG A 217 19.73 9.89 -1.51
CA ARG A 217 21.15 10.19 -1.30
C ARG A 217 22.04 8.98 -1.60
N PHE A 218 21.63 7.79 -1.19
CA PHE A 218 22.35 6.55 -1.51
C PHE A 218 22.46 6.36 -3.03
N ILE A 219 21.34 6.51 -3.74
CA ILE A 219 21.29 6.37 -5.21
C ILE A 219 22.19 7.41 -5.89
N ASP A 220 22.13 8.67 -5.44
CA ASP A 220 22.99 9.74 -5.96
C ASP A 220 24.47 9.42 -5.76
N ASP A 221 24.87 9.06 -4.54
CA ASP A 221 26.26 8.76 -4.21
C ASP A 221 26.77 7.53 -4.99
N VAL A 222 25.93 6.51 -5.18
CA VAL A 222 26.26 5.33 -5.99
C VAL A 222 26.46 5.69 -7.47
N ASN A 223 25.68 6.62 -8.00
CA ASN A 223 25.78 7.06 -9.40
C ASN A 223 26.85 8.14 -9.63
N ASN A 224 27.32 8.80 -8.56
CA ASN A 224 28.33 9.83 -8.64
C ASN A 224 29.74 9.26 -8.87
N THR A 225 30.18 9.20 -10.13
CA THR A 225 31.54 8.74 -10.49
C THR A 225 32.66 9.66 -9.97
N ALA A 226 32.34 10.89 -9.58
CA ALA A 226 33.27 11.85 -8.99
C ALA A 226 33.30 11.80 -7.45
N LEU A 227 32.50 10.93 -6.81
CA LEU A 227 32.54 10.77 -5.35
C LEU A 227 33.93 10.29 -4.91
N GLU A 228 34.59 11.11 -4.10
CA GLU A 228 35.90 10.77 -3.53
C GLU A 228 35.74 9.69 -2.45
N ILE A 229 36.37 8.53 -2.69
CA ILE A 229 36.33 7.40 -1.77
C ILE A 229 37.66 7.37 -0.99
N PRO A 230 37.63 7.30 0.35
CA PRO A 230 38.84 7.18 1.16
C PRO A 230 39.70 5.98 0.72
N GLY A 231 41.03 6.17 0.69
CA GLY A 231 41.97 5.12 0.28
C GLY A 231 41.87 3.84 1.12
N GLU A 232 41.60 3.98 2.41
CA GLU A 232 41.38 2.85 3.32
C GLU A 232 40.16 2.00 2.95
N VAL A 233 39.08 2.63 2.50
CA VAL A 233 37.86 1.96 2.02
C VAL A 233 38.16 1.22 0.73
N LEU A 234 38.95 1.80 -0.18
CA LEU A 234 39.38 1.13 -1.41
C LEU A 234 40.21 -0.13 -1.10
N VAL A 235 41.18 -0.03 -0.20
CA VAL A 235 42.04 -1.16 0.19
C VAL A 235 41.22 -2.26 0.89
N ALA A 236 40.34 -1.88 1.82
CA ALA A 236 39.45 -2.82 2.49
C ALA A 236 38.46 -3.48 1.51
N THR A 237 37.96 -2.73 0.54
CA THR A 237 37.10 -3.27 -0.52
C THR A 237 37.84 -4.28 -1.38
N ALA A 238 39.09 -4.01 -1.76
CA ALA A 238 39.88 -4.95 -2.54
C ALA A 238 40.12 -6.29 -1.80
N ASP A 239 40.38 -6.23 -0.49
CA ASP A 239 40.48 -7.40 0.38
C ASP A 239 39.14 -8.17 0.47
N LEU A 240 38.02 -7.46 0.62
CA LEU A 240 36.68 -8.06 0.59
C LEU A 240 36.43 -8.78 -0.75
N MET A 241 36.72 -8.13 -1.88
CA MET A 241 36.54 -8.72 -3.21
C MET A 241 37.40 -9.98 -3.41
N HIS A 242 38.66 -9.94 -2.95
CA HIS A 242 39.53 -11.10 -2.97
C HIS A 242 38.93 -12.28 -2.19
N LYS A 243 38.44 -12.04 -0.96
CA LYS A 243 37.80 -13.07 -0.13
C LYS A 243 36.47 -13.53 -0.71
N ALA A 244 35.68 -12.63 -1.30
CA ALA A 244 34.40 -12.95 -1.93
C ALA A 244 34.55 -13.78 -3.21
N SER A 245 35.75 -13.78 -3.82
CA SER A 245 36.09 -14.65 -4.96
C SER A 245 36.32 -16.10 -4.55
N GLY A 246 36.53 -16.38 -3.26
CA GLY A 246 36.74 -17.74 -2.76
C GLY A 246 35.45 -18.55 -2.76
N ILE A 247 35.55 -19.82 -3.16
CA ILE A 247 34.48 -20.82 -3.04
C ILE A 247 34.74 -21.58 -1.73
N TYR A 248 33.77 -21.55 -0.82
CA TYR A 248 33.93 -22.08 0.54
C TYR A 248 33.19 -23.40 0.72
N GLN A 249 33.77 -24.29 1.54
CA GLN A 249 33.21 -25.61 1.82
C GLN A 249 31.84 -25.53 2.52
N ASP A 250 31.62 -24.53 3.37
CA ASP A 250 30.40 -24.35 4.15
C ASP A 250 30.15 -22.86 4.48
N GLU A 251 28.96 -22.56 5.02
CA GLU A 251 28.53 -21.20 5.30
C GLU A 251 29.36 -20.56 6.40
N ASP A 252 29.80 -21.32 7.39
CA ASP A 252 30.52 -20.80 8.56
C ASP A 252 31.95 -20.42 8.18
N ALA A 253 32.61 -21.25 7.37
CA ALA A 253 33.89 -20.94 6.76
C ALA A 253 33.81 -19.64 5.95
N ARG A 254 32.78 -19.47 5.11
CA ARG A 254 32.57 -18.23 4.35
C ARG A 254 32.34 -17.03 5.28
N LYS A 255 31.40 -17.14 6.21
CA LYS A 255 31.04 -16.08 7.17
C LYS A 255 32.27 -15.61 7.95
N SER A 256 33.13 -16.54 8.38
CA SER A 256 34.36 -16.23 9.13
C SER A 256 35.36 -15.37 8.35
N LYS A 257 35.37 -15.46 7.02
CA LYS A 257 36.26 -14.69 6.14
C LYS A 257 35.61 -13.40 5.65
N ILE A 258 34.36 -13.46 5.23
CA ILE A 258 33.65 -12.32 4.61
C ILE A 258 33.25 -11.27 5.64
N ARG A 259 32.72 -11.66 6.81
CA ARG A 259 32.20 -10.71 7.79
C ARG A 259 33.27 -9.71 8.29
N PRO A 260 34.49 -10.12 8.66
CA PRO A 260 35.53 -9.17 9.07
C PRO A 260 35.95 -8.23 7.94
N ALA A 261 36.04 -8.73 6.70
CA ALA A 261 36.43 -7.91 5.55
C ALA A 261 35.33 -6.89 5.19
N LEU A 262 34.06 -7.31 5.24
CA LEU A 262 32.92 -6.43 5.02
C LEU A 262 32.83 -5.34 6.09
N LYS A 263 33.01 -5.71 7.37
CA LYS A 263 33.04 -4.76 8.49
C LYS A 263 34.11 -3.69 8.28
N LYS A 264 35.29 -4.09 7.80
CA LYS A 264 36.38 -3.16 7.47
C LYS A 264 36.05 -2.27 6.28
N ALA A 265 35.46 -2.82 5.21
CA ALA A 265 35.12 -2.07 4.01
C ALA A 265 34.02 -1.03 4.25
N LEU A 266 33.10 -1.31 5.18
CA LEU A 266 32.05 -0.38 5.56
C LEU A 266 32.41 0.53 6.73
N SER A 267 33.55 0.29 7.39
CA SER A 267 33.89 0.94 8.65
C SER A 267 32.77 0.85 9.71
N LEU A 268 31.94 -0.20 9.64
CA LEU A 268 30.74 -0.41 10.46
C LEU A 268 30.57 -1.89 10.80
N ASP A 269 30.15 -2.19 12.02
CA ASP A 269 29.82 -3.55 12.41
C ASP A 269 28.37 -3.90 12.02
N ILE A 270 28.17 -4.45 10.81
CA ILE A 270 26.83 -4.89 10.39
C ILE A 270 26.36 -6.12 11.20
N THR A 271 27.26 -6.85 11.88
CA THR A 271 26.86 -8.13 12.49
C THR A 271 25.91 -7.98 13.69
N ASN A 272 25.81 -6.77 14.25
CA ASN A 272 24.91 -6.39 15.34
C ASN A 272 24.17 -5.09 15.01
N LEU A 273 23.38 -5.06 13.92
CA LEU A 273 22.50 -3.93 13.61
C LEU A 273 21.10 -4.18 14.14
N PRO A 274 20.99 -4.42 15.43
CA PRO A 274 20.15 -3.49 16.13
C PRO A 274 21.04 -2.63 17.03
N GLU A 275 20.95 -1.31 16.90
CA GLU A 275 21.68 -0.35 17.73
C GLU A 275 20.76 0.39 18.69
N ALA A 276 21.21 0.64 19.91
CA ALA A 276 20.43 1.38 20.89
C ALA A 276 20.23 2.84 20.42
N ALA A 277 19.02 3.17 19.96
CA ALA A 277 18.52 4.53 19.81
C ALA A 277 17.34 4.69 20.79
N LEU A 278 17.44 5.61 21.74
CA LEU A 278 16.43 5.85 22.79
C LEU A 278 15.96 4.54 23.48
N ASP A 279 16.83 3.85 24.21
CA ASP A 279 16.52 2.58 24.92
C ASP A 279 15.98 1.43 24.03
N HIS A 280 16.03 1.58 22.71
CA HIS A 280 15.51 0.60 21.75
C HIS A 280 16.54 0.21 20.71
N THR A 281 16.62 -1.08 20.42
CA THR A 281 17.56 -1.64 19.46
C THR A 281 16.97 -1.51 18.03
N VAL A 282 17.51 -0.64 17.16
CA VAL A 282 16.97 -0.33 15.82
C VAL A 282 17.74 -0.99 14.66
N ALA A 283 17.02 -1.63 13.74
CA ALA A 283 17.62 -2.18 12.51
C ALA A 283 17.88 -1.09 11.47
N LEU A 284 19.13 -0.60 11.41
CA LEU A 284 19.58 0.28 10.33
C LEU A 284 19.77 -0.50 9.03
N ALA A 285 20.24 -1.75 9.12
CA ALA A 285 20.26 -2.67 8.01
C ALA A 285 20.03 -4.12 8.41
N ILE A 286 19.45 -4.90 7.50
CA ILE A 286 19.28 -6.35 7.63
C ILE A 286 20.05 -7.04 6.52
N LYS A 287 20.86 -8.03 6.89
CA LYS A 287 21.71 -8.76 5.95
C LYS A 287 21.28 -10.21 5.83
N GLU A 288 21.15 -10.70 4.59
CA GLU A 288 21.05 -12.12 4.28
C GLU A 288 22.26 -12.57 3.47
N GLU A 289 22.80 -13.74 3.79
CA GLU A 289 24.05 -14.24 3.23
C GLU A 289 23.94 -15.75 2.90
N LYS A 290 24.28 -16.12 1.65
CA LYS A 290 24.36 -17.50 1.15
C LYS A 290 25.76 -17.78 0.60
N ARG A 291 26.17 -19.06 0.49
CA ARG A 291 27.49 -19.38 -0.10
C ARG A 291 27.49 -19.09 -1.58
N GLU A 292 26.42 -19.45 -2.28
CA GLU A 292 26.25 -19.20 -3.71
C GLU A 292 24.83 -18.75 -4.08
N LEU A 293 24.69 -18.20 -5.29
CA LEU A 293 23.40 -17.74 -5.80
C LEU A 293 22.46 -18.95 -6.05
N GLY A 294 21.23 -18.85 -5.54
CA GLY A 294 20.22 -19.91 -5.63
C GLY A 294 20.30 -20.98 -4.54
N GLU A 295 21.33 -20.95 -3.69
CA GLU A 295 21.45 -21.88 -2.58
C GLU A 295 20.31 -21.70 -1.55
N GLY A 296 19.79 -22.82 -1.03
CA GLY A 296 18.62 -22.82 -0.15
C GLY A 296 17.28 -22.66 -0.88
N GLY A 297 17.30 -22.59 -2.23
CA GLY A 297 16.10 -22.51 -3.07
C GLY A 297 15.40 -21.16 -3.01
N CYS A 298 16.13 -20.09 -2.64
CA CYS A 298 15.61 -18.74 -2.53
C CYS A 298 16.61 -17.68 -3.02
N ASP A 299 16.09 -16.52 -3.42
CA ASP A 299 16.88 -15.31 -3.64
C ASP A 299 17.18 -14.66 -2.27
N PRO A 300 18.45 -14.42 -1.90
CA PRO A 300 18.80 -13.79 -0.61
C PRO A 300 18.17 -12.40 -0.44
N SER A 301 17.92 -11.65 -1.51
CA SER A 301 17.27 -10.34 -1.44
C SER A 301 15.76 -10.45 -1.14
N THR A 302 15.09 -11.48 -1.66
CA THR A 302 13.71 -11.82 -1.26
C THR A 302 13.68 -12.27 0.20
N GLN A 303 14.64 -13.09 0.64
CA GLN A 303 14.74 -13.48 2.04
C GLN A 303 14.95 -12.25 2.94
N ALA A 304 15.81 -11.31 2.56
CA ALA A 304 16.05 -10.09 3.35
C ALA A 304 14.79 -9.23 3.46
N SER A 305 13.98 -9.20 2.40
CA SER A 305 12.70 -8.50 2.35
C SER A 305 11.67 -9.09 3.33
N PHE A 306 11.58 -10.41 3.45
CA PHE A 306 10.78 -11.04 4.49
C PHE A 306 11.39 -10.89 5.89
N SER A 307 12.73 -10.85 6.01
CA SER A 307 13.40 -10.64 7.29
C SER A 307 13.14 -9.25 7.86
N VAL A 308 13.12 -8.19 7.03
CA VAL A 308 12.74 -6.83 7.49
C VAL A 308 11.27 -6.73 7.86
N GLN A 309 10.38 -7.37 7.11
CA GLN A 309 8.97 -7.47 7.46
C GLN A 309 8.84 -8.15 8.84
N ARG A 310 9.44 -9.32 9.01
CA ARG A 310 9.41 -10.10 10.25
C ARG A 310 10.01 -9.36 11.45
N TYR A 311 11.10 -8.62 11.23
CA TYR A 311 11.74 -7.81 12.27
C TYR A 311 10.80 -6.70 12.73
N TRP A 312 10.31 -5.88 11.80
CA TRP A 312 9.51 -4.72 12.18
C TRP A 312 8.19 -5.10 12.80
N VAL A 313 7.57 -6.24 12.46
CA VAL A 313 6.31 -6.64 13.11
C VAL A 313 6.49 -7.13 14.56
N GLN A 314 7.69 -7.39 15.06
CA GLN A 314 7.86 -7.83 16.46
C GLN A 314 7.31 -6.82 17.47
N HIS A 315 6.79 -7.32 18.60
CA HIS A 315 6.23 -6.47 19.66
C HIS A 315 7.26 -5.50 20.24
N ALA A 316 8.53 -5.92 20.33
CA ALA A 316 9.64 -5.10 20.80
C ALA A 316 9.82 -3.80 19.97
N ASN A 317 9.37 -3.80 18.71
CA ASN A 317 9.55 -2.68 17.78
C ASN A 317 8.30 -1.79 17.68
N ASN A 318 7.24 -2.05 18.46
CA ASN A 318 5.96 -1.33 18.36
C ASN A 318 6.12 0.19 18.54
N ALA A 319 6.94 0.63 19.51
CA ALA A 319 7.14 2.04 19.82
C ALA A 319 7.75 2.80 18.63
N LEU A 320 8.89 2.33 18.12
CA LEU A 320 9.54 2.92 16.93
C LEU A 320 8.66 2.83 15.68
N ARG A 321 7.98 1.69 15.49
CA ARG A 321 7.10 1.47 14.34
C ARG A 321 5.90 2.42 14.34
N ALA A 322 5.37 2.79 15.51
CA ALA A 322 4.31 3.78 15.61
C ALA A 322 4.76 5.18 15.14
N LEU A 323 6.03 5.54 15.31
CA LEU A 323 6.53 6.89 15.05
C LEU A 323 6.91 7.16 13.58
N CYS A 324 7.32 6.14 12.84
CA CYS A 324 7.91 6.31 11.50
C CYS A 324 7.56 5.18 10.54
N CYS A 325 7.86 5.37 9.24
CA CYS A 325 7.78 4.32 8.22
C CYS A 325 8.92 3.30 8.27
N CYS A 326 9.74 3.27 9.33
CA CYS A 326 10.78 2.25 9.53
C CYS A 326 11.79 2.09 8.38
N PRO A 327 12.37 3.18 7.84
CA PRO A 327 13.34 3.10 6.75
C PRO A 327 14.53 2.21 7.13
N THR A 328 14.80 1.17 6.34
CA THR A 328 15.84 0.17 6.62
C THR A 328 16.59 -0.19 5.33
N PHE A 329 17.92 -0.33 5.37
CA PHE A 329 18.68 -0.91 4.26
C PHE A 329 18.67 -2.43 4.31
N LEU A 330 18.61 -3.11 3.17
CA LEU A 330 18.80 -4.57 3.10
C LEU A 330 20.05 -4.88 2.29
N ILE A 331 20.84 -5.84 2.75
CA ILE A 331 22.08 -6.23 2.10
C ILE A 331 22.01 -7.73 1.81
N ALA A 332 21.93 -8.08 0.53
CA ALA A 332 21.86 -9.46 0.09
C ALA A 332 23.22 -9.91 -0.45
N PHE A 333 23.75 -11.00 0.09
CA PHE A 333 24.97 -11.66 -0.36
C PHE A 333 24.69 -13.08 -0.84
N ALA A 334 25.25 -13.44 -1.98
CA ALA A 334 25.32 -14.83 -2.45
C ALA A 334 26.60 -15.02 -3.26
N GLY A 335 27.57 -15.77 -2.73
CA GLY A 335 28.87 -15.93 -3.38
C GLY A 335 29.53 -14.57 -3.66
N PRO A 336 30.00 -14.31 -4.88
CA PRO A 336 30.58 -13.00 -5.23
C PRO A 336 29.52 -11.92 -5.53
N TRP A 337 28.22 -12.18 -5.35
CA TRP A 337 27.16 -11.22 -5.65
C TRP A 337 26.73 -10.43 -4.41
N ILE A 338 26.60 -9.11 -4.56
CA ILE A 338 26.01 -8.19 -3.57
C ILE A 338 24.88 -7.39 -4.21
N SER A 339 23.79 -7.16 -3.46
CA SER A 339 22.74 -6.21 -3.82
C SER A 339 22.32 -5.43 -2.57
N VAL A 340 22.06 -4.12 -2.75
CA VAL A 340 21.54 -3.24 -1.70
C VAL A 340 20.11 -2.83 -2.04
N LEU A 341 19.22 -2.96 -1.07
CA LEU A 341 17.82 -2.56 -1.16
C LEU A 341 17.50 -1.52 -0.08
N GLY A 342 16.44 -0.76 -0.28
CA GLY A 342 15.80 0.07 0.74
C GLY A 342 14.42 -0.49 1.04
N ALA A 343 14.02 -0.49 2.30
CA ALA A 343 12.70 -0.93 2.72
C ALA A 343 12.02 0.12 3.59
N VAL A 344 10.72 0.29 3.38
CA VAL A 344 9.85 1.06 4.26
C VAL A 344 8.61 0.25 4.61
N PHE A 345 8.01 0.59 5.75
CA PHE A 345 6.87 -0.06 6.36
C PHE A 345 5.74 0.97 6.53
N THR A 346 4.76 0.94 5.63
CA THR A 346 3.59 1.84 5.60
C THR A 346 2.35 1.09 6.13
N ASP A 347 1.24 1.05 5.40
CA ASP A 347 0.23 -0.02 5.47
C ASP A 347 0.69 -1.32 4.78
N LYS A 348 1.89 -1.29 4.19
CA LYS A 348 2.52 -2.34 3.38
C LYS A 348 3.98 -2.49 3.76
N CYS A 349 4.60 -3.61 3.41
CA CYS A 349 6.06 -3.74 3.39
C CYS A 349 6.55 -3.48 1.96
N ILE A 350 7.34 -2.43 1.76
CA ILE A 350 7.83 -1.98 0.45
C ILE A 350 9.35 -2.09 0.42
N PRO A 351 9.92 -3.23 0.00
CA PRO A 351 11.34 -3.35 -0.31
C PRO A 351 11.60 -3.06 -1.79
N GLN A 352 12.58 -2.23 -2.09
CA GLN A 352 12.97 -1.88 -3.45
C GLN A 352 14.48 -1.98 -3.64
N ARG A 353 14.89 -2.51 -4.79
CA ARG A 353 16.31 -2.63 -5.16
C ARG A 353 16.87 -1.25 -5.50
N LEU A 354 17.92 -0.86 -4.78
CA LEU A 354 18.64 0.39 -5.02
C LEU A 354 19.90 0.14 -5.88
N THR A 355 20.35 -1.11 -5.96
CA THR A 355 21.37 -1.59 -6.88
C THR A 355 20.94 -2.90 -7.54
N ASP A 356 21.50 -3.17 -8.71
CA ASP A 356 21.50 -4.52 -9.29
C ASP A 356 22.28 -5.52 -8.42
N PHE A 357 22.35 -6.78 -8.85
CA PHE A 357 23.35 -7.72 -8.36
C PHE A 357 24.73 -7.36 -8.92
N ILE A 358 25.57 -6.80 -8.06
CA ILE A 358 26.94 -6.39 -8.40
C ILE A 358 27.88 -7.57 -8.16
N TRP A 359 28.67 -7.89 -9.18
CA TRP A 359 29.74 -8.87 -9.11
C TRP A 359 30.97 -8.29 -8.38
N MET A 360 31.37 -8.93 -7.27
CA MET A 360 32.55 -8.60 -6.47
C MET A 360 33.74 -9.52 -6.72
N GLY A 361 33.60 -10.54 -7.57
CA GLY A 361 34.67 -11.48 -7.87
C GLY A 361 35.78 -10.82 -8.70
N ASN A 362 37.02 -11.26 -8.49
CA ASN A 362 38.17 -10.81 -9.27
C ASN A 362 38.25 -11.57 -10.61
N GLY A 363 37.53 -11.09 -11.62
CA GLY A 363 37.44 -11.73 -12.94
C GLY A 363 38.53 -11.33 -13.95
N SER A 364 39.28 -10.26 -13.68
CA SER A 364 40.36 -9.75 -14.55
C SER A 364 41.62 -9.41 -13.75
N VAL A 365 42.76 -9.30 -14.42
CA VAL A 365 43.98 -8.71 -13.82
C VAL A 365 43.85 -7.17 -13.68
N PHE A 366 42.91 -6.57 -14.42
CA PHE A 366 42.59 -5.14 -14.36
C PHE A 366 41.24 -4.92 -13.66
N ASN A 367 41.21 -4.94 -12.33
CA ASN A 367 39.97 -4.79 -11.53
C ASN A 367 39.80 -3.43 -10.87
N SER A 368 40.66 -2.44 -11.12
CA SER A 368 40.60 -1.15 -10.41
C SER A 368 39.27 -0.43 -10.57
N HIS A 369 38.65 -0.49 -11.76
CA HIS A 369 37.33 0.10 -12.00
C HIS A 369 36.22 -0.64 -11.24
N ALA A 370 36.24 -1.98 -11.26
CA ALA A 370 35.29 -2.80 -10.52
C ALA A 370 35.42 -2.57 -9.00
N CYS A 371 36.65 -2.53 -8.49
CA CYS A 371 36.94 -2.22 -7.09
C CYS A 371 36.42 -0.83 -6.69
N ARG A 372 36.63 0.19 -7.53
CA ARG A 372 36.09 1.53 -7.28
C ARG A 372 34.56 1.55 -7.30
N ARG A 373 33.91 0.78 -8.18
CA ARG A 373 32.44 0.65 -8.22
C ARG A 373 31.91 0.01 -6.93
N VAL A 374 32.47 -1.12 -6.51
CA VAL A 374 32.07 -1.79 -5.27
C VAL A 374 32.34 -0.91 -4.06
N ALA A 375 33.51 -0.26 -4.01
CA ALA A 375 33.88 0.63 -2.91
C ALA A 375 32.95 1.84 -2.82
N ARG A 376 32.50 2.38 -3.96
CA ARG A 376 31.50 3.45 -4.00
C ARG A 376 30.22 3.01 -3.33
N VAL A 377 29.68 1.85 -3.71
CA VAL A 377 28.45 1.30 -3.12
C VAL A 377 28.57 1.10 -1.61
N LEU A 378 29.68 0.50 -1.15
CA LEU A 378 29.93 0.28 0.27
C LEU A 378 30.08 1.61 1.03
N TYR A 379 30.83 2.56 0.47
CA TYR A 379 31.02 3.87 1.08
C TYR A 379 29.73 4.69 1.15
N SER A 380 28.93 4.69 0.07
CA SER A 380 27.59 5.29 0.05
C SER A 380 26.69 4.67 1.11
N LEU A 381 26.71 3.33 1.23
CA LEU A 381 25.93 2.63 2.25
C LEU A 381 26.35 3.06 3.66
N THR A 382 27.64 3.15 3.96
CA THR A 382 28.14 3.65 5.25
C THR A 382 27.62 5.05 5.56
N ARG A 383 27.72 5.99 4.61
CA ARG A 383 27.20 7.36 4.77
C ARG A 383 25.71 7.37 5.06
N SER A 384 24.94 6.60 4.29
CA SER A 384 23.50 6.44 4.47
C SER A 384 23.13 5.82 5.82
N LEU A 385 23.88 4.83 6.31
CA LEU A 385 23.63 4.24 7.63
C LEU A 385 23.90 5.23 8.77
N HIS A 386 24.91 6.09 8.64
CA HIS A 386 25.14 7.17 9.62
C HIS A 386 23.99 8.19 9.65
N GLU A 387 23.48 8.58 8.49
CA GLU A 387 22.32 9.48 8.40
C GLU A 387 21.06 8.82 8.97
N LEU A 388 20.84 7.54 8.67
CA LEU A 388 19.71 6.79 9.19
C LEU A 388 19.81 6.61 10.71
N ARG A 389 21.01 6.36 11.26
CA ARG A 389 21.25 6.37 12.71
C ARG A 389 20.85 7.71 13.31
N ARG A 390 21.31 8.81 12.71
CA ARG A 390 20.96 10.16 13.17
C ARG A 390 19.45 10.36 13.16
N TYR A 391 18.77 9.99 12.07
CA TYR A 391 17.31 10.04 11.97
C TYR A 391 16.63 9.36 13.15
N TYR A 392 16.96 8.09 13.42
CA TYR A 392 16.37 7.34 14.53
C TYR A 392 16.68 7.93 15.91
N THR A 393 17.88 8.48 16.12
CA THR A 393 18.22 9.17 17.38
C THR A 393 17.51 10.51 17.57
N THR A 394 16.98 11.10 16.49
CA THR A 394 16.28 12.38 16.49
C THR A 394 14.76 12.25 16.37
N LEU A 395 14.23 11.02 16.35
CA LEU A 395 12.79 10.81 16.28
C LEU A 395 12.11 11.44 17.52
N PRO A 396 10.95 12.10 17.34
CA PRO A 396 10.19 12.62 18.46
C PRO A 396 9.72 11.46 19.35
N GLN A 397 9.68 11.68 20.67
CA GLN A 397 9.22 10.66 21.62
C GLN A 397 7.72 10.35 21.48
N THR A 398 6.95 11.33 21.04
CA THR A 398 5.51 11.23 20.79
C THR A 398 5.15 12.06 19.55
N GLY A 399 4.19 11.59 18.78
CA GLY A 399 3.71 12.32 17.61
C GLY A 399 2.81 11.47 16.72
N PRO A 400 1.97 12.09 15.88
CA PRO A 400 1.15 11.37 14.91
C PRO A 400 2.04 10.66 13.89
N SER A 401 1.73 9.40 13.61
CA SER A 401 2.47 8.61 12.64
C SER A 401 2.30 9.20 11.24
N THR A 402 3.41 9.54 10.59
CA THR A 402 3.40 9.98 9.18
C THR A 402 3.70 8.82 8.23
N ARG A 403 3.63 7.58 8.74
CA ARG A 403 4.11 6.37 8.05
C ARG A 403 3.42 6.05 6.73
N PHE A 404 2.21 6.56 6.52
CA PHE A 404 1.39 6.27 5.36
C PHE A 404 1.70 7.16 4.16
N PHE A 405 2.39 8.27 4.39
CA PHE A 405 2.60 9.31 3.39
C PHE A 405 4.09 9.50 3.08
N PRO A 406 4.42 10.06 1.91
CA PRO A 406 5.77 10.52 1.61
C PRO A 406 6.30 11.52 2.65
N SER A 407 7.63 11.63 2.70
CA SER A 407 8.35 12.53 3.61
C SER A 407 8.33 14.02 3.24
N PRO A 408 8.26 14.46 1.96
CA PRO A 408 8.23 15.87 1.62
C PRO A 408 6.97 16.57 2.16
N LYS A 409 7.13 17.73 2.78
CA LYS A 409 6.02 18.49 3.43
C LYS A 409 6.08 19.99 3.15
N GLU A 410 6.89 20.39 2.18
CA GLU A 410 7.00 21.77 1.76
C GLU A 410 7.39 21.86 0.29
N PHE A 411 7.05 22.98 -0.32
CA PHE A 411 7.45 23.32 -1.69
C PHE A 411 7.72 24.82 -1.80
N GLN A 412 8.53 25.20 -2.80
CA GLN A 412 8.89 26.59 -3.01
C GLN A 412 8.04 27.22 -4.12
N CYS A 413 7.18 28.17 -3.76
CA CYS A 413 6.44 28.95 -4.76
C CYS A 413 7.42 29.79 -5.61
N PRO A 414 7.25 29.83 -6.95
CA PRO A 414 8.02 30.72 -7.81
C PRO A 414 7.90 32.17 -7.35
N GLY A 415 9.04 32.85 -7.16
CA GLY A 415 9.09 34.26 -6.75
C GLY A 415 8.89 34.53 -5.26
N SER A 416 8.60 33.52 -4.44
CA SER A 416 8.62 33.62 -2.98
C SER A 416 10.01 33.25 -2.43
N SER A 417 10.44 33.88 -1.35
CA SER A 417 11.62 33.46 -0.57
C SER A 417 11.29 32.45 0.53
N THR A 418 10.00 32.29 0.86
CA THR A 418 9.53 31.45 1.96
C THR A 418 8.85 30.21 1.38
N PRO A 419 9.23 28.99 1.81
CA PRO A 419 8.55 27.77 1.38
C PRO A 419 7.15 27.69 1.98
N VAL A 420 6.22 27.08 1.24
CA VAL A 420 4.87 26.77 1.71
C VAL A 420 4.90 25.38 2.33
N ARG A 421 4.45 25.26 3.58
CA ARG A 421 4.39 23.97 4.28
C ARG A 421 3.00 23.37 4.20
N PHE A 422 2.92 22.04 4.20
CA PHE A 422 1.64 21.34 4.14
C PHE A 422 1.63 20.08 5.01
N GLU A 423 0.43 19.58 5.26
CA GLU A 423 0.17 18.29 5.91
C GLU A 423 -0.68 17.41 5.00
N TYR A 424 -0.34 16.13 4.95
CA TYR A 424 -1.12 15.13 4.23
C TYR A 424 -2.45 14.88 4.93
N ALA A 425 -3.54 14.93 4.17
CA ALA A 425 -4.87 14.56 4.64
C ALA A 425 -5.19 13.11 4.25
N GLU A 426 -5.11 12.77 2.97
CA GLU A 426 -5.44 11.42 2.46
C GLU A 426 -4.80 11.14 1.08
N PRO A 427 -4.58 9.86 0.73
CA PRO A 427 -4.27 9.49 -0.65
C PRO A 427 -5.50 9.63 -1.55
N LEU A 428 -5.32 10.11 -2.78
CA LEU A 428 -6.42 10.28 -3.74
C LEU A 428 -6.71 9.03 -4.56
N GLU A 429 -5.79 8.07 -4.56
CA GLU A 429 -5.95 6.77 -5.20
C GLU A 429 -5.94 5.66 -4.14
N ARG A 430 -6.83 4.67 -4.30
CA ARG A 430 -6.93 3.54 -3.37
C ARG A 430 -5.92 2.42 -3.65
N ASP A 431 -5.28 2.45 -4.82
CA ASP A 431 -4.32 1.42 -5.19
C ASP A 431 -2.95 1.60 -4.52
N ALA A 432 -2.11 0.59 -4.67
CA ALA A 432 -0.83 0.55 -3.98
C ALA A 432 0.25 1.44 -4.56
N GLY A 433 0.07 1.93 -5.78
CA GLY A 433 0.96 2.83 -6.51
C GLY A 433 0.62 4.30 -6.32
N CYS A 434 -0.34 4.66 -5.46
CA CYS A 434 -0.81 6.04 -5.27
C CYS A 434 0.36 7.03 -5.10
N VAL A 435 0.42 8.00 -6.01
CA VAL A 435 1.41 9.11 -5.98
C VAL A 435 0.77 10.49 -5.84
N ALA A 436 -0.56 10.58 -5.74
CA ALA A 436 -1.31 11.83 -5.59
C ALA A 436 -2.04 11.89 -4.24
N PHE A 437 -1.90 13.01 -3.53
CA PHE A 437 -2.38 13.15 -2.16
C PHE A 437 -3.12 14.47 -1.97
N LEU A 438 -4.24 14.44 -1.25
CA LEU A 438 -4.87 15.64 -0.71
C LEU A 438 -4.05 16.13 0.48
N CYS A 439 -3.71 17.41 0.47
CA CYS A 439 -2.95 18.06 1.52
C CYS A 439 -3.62 19.38 1.93
N LYS A 440 -3.29 19.86 3.13
CA LYS A 440 -3.68 21.18 3.63
C LYS A 440 -2.43 22.00 3.91
N THR A 441 -2.35 23.22 3.40
CA THR A 441 -1.28 24.16 3.73
C THR A 441 -1.34 24.55 5.22
N LYS A 442 -0.20 24.82 5.84
CA LYS A 442 -0.15 25.16 7.27
C LYS A 442 -0.53 26.61 7.55
N GLU A 443 -0.29 27.49 6.59
CA GLU A 443 -0.40 28.93 6.74
C GLU A 443 -1.86 29.40 6.66
N ASP A 444 -2.64 28.85 5.73
CA ASP A 444 -4.02 29.28 5.43
C ASP A 444 -5.03 28.12 5.34
N ASN A 445 -4.60 26.88 5.65
CA ASN A 445 -5.45 25.68 5.64
C ASN A 445 -6.13 25.43 4.28
N GLN A 446 -5.48 25.87 3.20
CA GLN A 446 -5.92 25.68 1.83
C GLN A 446 -5.72 24.21 1.41
N SER A 447 -6.78 23.61 0.86
CA SER A 447 -6.69 22.28 0.24
C SER A 447 -5.92 22.36 -1.08
N ILE A 448 -4.89 21.52 -1.20
CA ILE A 448 -4.04 21.37 -2.38
C ILE A 448 -3.88 19.89 -2.71
N VAL A 449 -3.53 19.59 -3.96
CA VAL A 449 -3.11 18.25 -4.39
C VAL A 449 -1.61 18.25 -4.58
N VAL A 450 -0.93 17.29 -3.93
CA VAL A 450 0.50 17.03 -4.12
C VAL A 450 0.67 15.69 -4.84
N LYS A 451 1.29 15.73 -6.04
CA LYS A 451 1.60 14.55 -6.86
C LYS A 451 3.10 14.41 -7.07
N PHE A 452 3.59 13.18 -7.18
CA PHE A 452 4.97 12.87 -7.56
C PHE A 452 5.01 12.12 -8.91
N ALA A 453 5.81 12.60 -9.86
CA ALA A 453 5.92 11.98 -11.18
C ALA A 453 7.31 12.20 -11.81
N GLU A 454 7.75 11.28 -12.67
CA GLU A 454 9.01 11.43 -13.43
C GLU A 454 8.83 12.32 -14.67
N SER A 455 7.68 12.19 -15.34
CA SER A 455 7.28 13.00 -16.49
C SER A 455 6.05 13.82 -16.15
N TYR A 456 6.06 15.10 -16.52
CA TYR A 456 4.93 16.00 -16.34
C TYR A 456 5.08 17.20 -17.27
N CYS A 457 4.06 17.49 -18.09
CA CYS A 457 4.06 18.69 -18.92
C CYS A 457 3.36 19.85 -18.19
N SER A 458 4.15 20.64 -17.46
CA SER A 458 3.67 21.83 -16.76
C SER A 458 3.20 22.91 -17.72
N GLU A 459 3.73 22.98 -18.94
CA GLU A 459 3.34 23.97 -19.96
C GLU A 459 1.93 23.70 -20.49
N ALA A 460 1.61 22.44 -20.81
CA ALA A 460 0.27 22.05 -21.23
C ALA A 460 -0.76 22.26 -20.11
N HIS A 461 -0.39 21.89 -18.88
CA HIS A 461 -1.21 22.15 -17.69
C HIS A 461 -1.47 23.65 -17.52
N ALA A 462 -0.42 24.48 -17.44
CA ALA A 462 -0.54 25.93 -17.26
C ALA A 462 -1.36 26.59 -18.38
N HIS A 463 -1.21 26.15 -19.64
CA HIS A 463 -1.97 26.65 -20.78
C HIS A 463 -3.49 26.43 -20.64
N LEU A 464 -3.90 25.26 -20.12
CA LEU A 464 -5.31 24.96 -19.85
C LEU A 464 -5.80 25.62 -18.55
N ALA A 465 -4.97 25.64 -17.51
CA ALA A 465 -5.28 26.26 -16.22
C ALA A 465 -5.59 27.76 -16.37
N ALA A 466 -4.82 28.48 -17.20
CA ALA A 466 -5.05 29.88 -17.51
C ALA A 466 -6.42 30.17 -18.16
N LYS A 467 -7.10 29.14 -18.68
CA LYS A 467 -8.43 29.23 -19.30
C LYS A 467 -9.53 28.58 -18.44
N GLY A 468 -9.20 28.19 -17.21
CA GLY A 468 -10.11 27.49 -16.29
C GLY A 468 -10.44 26.05 -16.70
N MET A 469 -9.64 25.45 -17.59
CA MET A 469 -9.87 24.10 -18.16
C MET A 469 -9.05 22.99 -17.49
N ALA A 470 -8.23 23.37 -16.52
CA ALA A 470 -7.45 22.52 -15.62
C ALA A 470 -7.44 23.18 -14.22
N PRO A 471 -7.06 22.46 -13.15
CA PRO A 471 -6.76 23.10 -11.86
C PRO A 471 -5.62 24.12 -12.01
N GLN A 472 -5.52 25.10 -11.10
CA GLN A 472 -4.34 25.97 -11.08
C GLN A 472 -3.09 25.16 -10.69
N LEU A 473 -2.02 25.28 -11.48
CA LEU A 473 -0.71 24.71 -11.14
C LEU A 473 0.02 25.67 -10.19
N LEU A 474 0.30 25.21 -8.97
CA LEU A 474 0.95 26.00 -7.92
C LEU A 474 2.47 25.80 -7.91
N TYR A 475 2.92 24.58 -8.17
CA TYR A 475 4.35 24.23 -8.25
C TYR A 475 4.57 23.02 -9.15
N CYS A 476 5.69 23.01 -9.87
CA CYS A 476 6.20 21.85 -10.58
C CYS A 476 7.73 21.94 -10.62
N GLY A 477 8.41 21.09 -9.87
CA GLY A 477 9.87 21.18 -9.76
C GLY A 477 10.50 20.09 -8.91
N PRO A 478 11.79 20.26 -8.54
CA PRO A 478 12.49 19.35 -7.64
C PRO A 478 11.74 19.13 -6.33
N ILE A 479 11.84 17.92 -5.76
CA ILE A 479 11.17 17.57 -4.50
C ILE A 479 11.76 18.35 -3.32
N ASP A 480 13.08 18.48 -3.27
CA ASP A 480 13.79 19.30 -2.29
C ASP A 480 14.80 20.19 -3.04
N PRO A 481 14.52 21.50 -3.19
CA PRO A 481 15.41 22.41 -3.90
C PRO A 481 16.60 22.89 -3.05
N SER A 482 16.73 22.42 -1.80
CA SER A 482 17.78 22.88 -0.88
C SER A 482 19.18 22.49 -1.37
N PRO A 483 20.21 23.35 -1.19
CA PRO A 483 21.58 22.99 -1.52
C PRO A 483 22.03 21.71 -0.81
N GLY A 484 22.51 20.72 -1.55
CA GLY A 484 22.96 19.43 -1.00
C GLY A 484 21.83 18.46 -0.64
N ALA A 485 20.59 18.77 -1.01
CA ALA A 485 19.51 17.78 -1.05
C ALA A 485 19.78 16.73 -2.13
N PRO A 486 19.29 15.49 -1.96
CA PRO A 486 19.39 14.49 -3.01
C PRO A 486 18.53 14.86 -4.22
N SER A 487 18.89 14.34 -5.39
CA SER A 487 18.22 14.63 -6.67
C SER A 487 16.82 14.01 -6.77
N TYR A 488 16.57 12.95 -6.00
CA TYR A 488 15.39 12.07 -6.16
C TYR A 488 15.28 11.46 -7.58
N GLY A 489 16.41 11.37 -8.31
CA GLY A 489 16.44 10.92 -9.69
C GLY A 489 15.69 11.87 -10.62
N GLY A 490 14.79 11.33 -11.43
CA GLY A 490 13.93 12.12 -12.34
C GLY A 490 12.63 12.61 -11.71
N LEU A 491 12.35 12.29 -10.44
CA LEU A 491 11.08 12.61 -9.81
C LEU A 491 10.92 14.11 -9.54
N LYS A 492 9.72 14.60 -9.80
CA LYS A 492 9.29 15.97 -9.52
C LYS A 492 8.14 15.94 -8.52
N MET A 493 8.02 17.02 -7.75
CA MET A 493 6.81 17.33 -7.02
C MET A 493 5.96 18.29 -7.85
N ILE A 494 4.67 17.97 -7.97
CA ILE A 494 3.67 18.77 -8.63
C ILE A 494 2.62 19.14 -7.59
N VAL A 495 2.38 20.43 -7.41
CA VAL A 495 1.36 20.95 -6.49
C VAL A 495 0.33 21.72 -7.31
N MET A 496 -0.94 21.41 -7.11
CA MET A 496 -2.04 22.05 -7.84
C MET A 496 -3.25 22.30 -6.93
N GLU A 497 -4.15 23.16 -7.40
CA GLU A 497 -5.45 23.43 -6.79
C GLU A 497 -6.21 22.12 -6.57
N TYR A 498 -6.76 21.94 -5.36
CA TYR A 498 -7.76 20.90 -5.13
C TYR A 498 -9.10 21.29 -5.73
N LEU A 499 -9.65 20.41 -6.55
CA LEU A 499 -10.96 20.59 -7.17
C LEU A 499 -12.03 19.83 -6.38
N GLU A 500 -13.03 20.56 -5.88
CA GLU A 500 -14.23 19.94 -5.30
C GLU A 500 -15.12 19.38 -6.42
N GLY A 501 -14.85 18.14 -6.82
CA GLY A 501 -15.53 17.49 -7.94
C GLY A 501 -15.38 15.97 -7.91
N LYS A 502 -15.95 15.31 -8.92
CA LYS A 502 -15.77 13.87 -9.14
C LYS A 502 -15.14 13.64 -10.50
N THR A 503 -14.35 12.58 -10.62
CA THR A 503 -13.87 12.14 -11.93
C THR A 503 -15.03 11.55 -12.73
N VAL A 504 -14.96 11.58 -14.07
CA VAL A 504 -15.98 10.96 -14.92
C VAL A 504 -16.07 9.45 -14.65
N ALA A 505 -14.99 8.80 -14.21
CA ALA A 505 -15.01 7.40 -13.77
C ALA A 505 -15.92 7.15 -12.54
N GLN A 506 -16.22 8.18 -11.74
CA GLN A 506 -17.02 8.10 -10.52
C GLN A 506 -18.43 8.67 -10.69
N VAL A 507 -18.74 9.24 -11.85
CA VAL A 507 -20.03 9.88 -12.14
C VAL A 507 -20.83 9.00 -13.10
N GLU A 508 -22.06 8.67 -12.73
CA GLU A 508 -22.98 7.99 -13.64
C GLU A 508 -23.30 8.89 -14.84
N GLN A 509 -23.41 8.31 -16.04
CA GLN A 509 -23.51 9.08 -17.28
C GLN A 509 -24.64 10.13 -17.28
N HIS A 510 -25.78 9.83 -16.67
CA HIS A 510 -26.93 10.75 -16.61
C HIS A 510 -26.72 11.95 -15.67
N ASN A 511 -25.68 11.91 -14.82
CA ASN A 511 -25.30 12.99 -13.91
C ASN A 511 -24.16 13.86 -14.48
N LEU A 512 -23.71 13.60 -15.70
CA LEU A 512 -22.79 14.48 -16.41
C LEU A 512 -23.52 15.76 -16.86
N PRO A 513 -22.83 16.92 -16.92
CA PRO A 513 -23.42 18.15 -17.44
C PRO A 513 -23.98 17.97 -18.85
N GLY A 514 -25.13 18.56 -19.15
CA GLY A 514 -25.76 18.44 -20.48
C GLY A 514 -24.89 18.95 -21.63
N ASP A 515 -23.94 19.83 -21.35
CA ASP A 515 -22.95 20.36 -22.30
C ASP A 515 -21.57 19.69 -22.17
N PHE A 516 -21.44 18.58 -21.45
CA PHE A 516 -20.17 17.86 -21.19
C PHE A 516 -19.35 17.64 -22.48
N ALA A 517 -19.97 17.09 -23.52
CA ALA A 517 -19.29 16.80 -24.79
C ALA A 517 -18.80 18.09 -25.48
N VAL A 518 -19.54 19.19 -25.35
CA VAL A 518 -19.17 20.50 -25.91
C VAL A 518 -17.97 21.07 -25.16
N GLN A 519 -18.00 21.02 -23.83
CA GLN A 519 -16.90 21.46 -22.99
C GLN A 519 -15.62 20.65 -23.28
N LEU A 520 -15.71 19.32 -23.28
CA LEU A 520 -14.55 18.46 -23.49
C LEU A 520 -13.93 18.65 -24.90
N LYS A 521 -14.75 18.74 -25.96
CA LYS A 521 -14.28 19.10 -27.31
C LYS A 521 -13.54 20.43 -27.33
N LYS A 522 -14.07 21.43 -26.64
CA LYS A 522 -13.44 22.75 -26.53
C LYS A 522 -12.08 22.67 -25.83
N ILE A 523 -11.98 21.92 -24.74
CA ILE A 523 -10.73 21.77 -23.99
C ILE A 523 -9.65 21.12 -24.86
N ILE A 524 -9.96 20.01 -25.54
CA ILE A 524 -9.02 19.35 -26.45
C ILE A 524 -8.63 20.26 -27.63
N GLY A 525 -9.60 20.97 -28.22
CA GLY A 525 -9.32 21.94 -29.27
C GLY A 525 -8.37 23.06 -28.82
N VAL A 526 -8.54 23.57 -27.60
CA VAL A 526 -7.68 24.60 -27.01
C VAL A 526 -6.29 24.07 -26.69
N LEU A 527 -6.18 22.84 -26.17
CA LEU A 527 -4.91 22.16 -25.94
C LEU A 527 -4.14 22.03 -27.26
N HIS A 528 -4.81 21.53 -28.30
CA HIS A 528 -4.22 21.32 -29.61
C HIS A 528 -3.84 22.64 -30.30
N ALA A 529 -4.65 23.69 -30.17
CA ALA A 529 -4.31 25.02 -30.67
C ALA A 529 -3.06 25.60 -29.98
N GLY A 530 -2.77 25.18 -28.75
CA GLY A 530 -1.55 25.53 -28.02
C GLY A 530 -0.30 24.75 -28.43
N GLY A 531 -0.40 23.80 -29.37
CA GLY A 531 0.73 22.97 -29.78
C GLY A 531 1.02 21.77 -28.86
N PHE A 532 0.09 21.41 -27.97
CA PHE A 532 0.18 20.28 -27.06
C PHE A 532 -0.78 19.14 -27.40
N VAL A 533 -0.41 17.92 -27.02
CA VAL A 533 -1.25 16.71 -27.02
C VAL A 533 -1.42 16.20 -25.59
N PHE A 534 -2.52 15.50 -25.31
CA PHE A 534 -2.83 15.01 -23.97
C PHE A 534 -2.33 13.58 -23.74
N GLY A 535 -2.62 12.67 -24.67
CA GLY A 535 -2.13 11.29 -24.69
C GLY A 535 -2.89 10.31 -23.82
N ASP A 536 -3.36 10.71 -22.64
CA ASP A 536 -4.07 9.83 -21.70
C ASP A 536 -5.52 10.30 -21.45
N LEU A 537 -6.28 10.56 -22.51
CA LEU A 537 -7.65 11.06 -22.39
C LEU A 537 -8.60 9.91 -22.01
N ARG A 538 -9.00 9.83 -20.73
CA ARG A 538 -9.84 8.75 -20.19
C ARG A 538 -10.68 9.21 -19.00
N PRO A 539 -11.74 8.47 -18.61
CA PRO A 539 -12.65 8.91 -17.55
C PRO A 539 -11.99 9.27 -16.20
N PRO A 540 -10.94 8.57 -15.73
CA PRO A 540 -10.23 8.96 -14.51
C PRO A 540 -9.50 10.31 -14.60
N ASN A 541 -9.11 10.74 -15.80
CA ASN A 541 -8.31 11.95 -16.02
C ASN A 541 -9.17 13.18 -16.41
N ILE A 542 -10.49 13.05 -16.28
CA ILE A 542 -11.47 14.10 -16.56
C ILE A 542 -12.27 14.32 -15.29
N MET A 543 -12.31 15.54 -14.79
CA MET A 543 -13.04 15.89 -13.58
C MET A 543 -14.19 16.85 -13.90
N VAL A 544 -15.32 16.64 -13.22
CA VAL A 544 -16.47 17.55 -13.23
C VAL A 544 -16.58 18.21 -11.86
N SER A 545 -16.50 19.54 -11.85
CA SER A 545 -16.66 20.37 -10.65
C SER A 545 -17.56 21.56 -10.98
N LYS A 546 -18.68 21.72 -10.26
CA LYS A 546 -19.65 22.82 -10.45
C LYS A 546 -20.06 22.99 -11.94
N ASP A 547 -20.43 21.87 -12.57
CA ASP A 547 -20.76 21.75 -14.00
C ASP A 547 -19.65 22.16 -14.99
N LYS A 548 -18.41 22.31 -14.52
CA LYS A 548 -17.24 22.57 -15.37
C LYS A 548 -16.40 21.31 -15.53
N VAL A 549 -16.09 21.00 -16.79
CA VAL A 549 -15.16 19.94 -17.14
C VAL A 549 -13.74 20.49 -17.05
N LYS A 550 -12.86 19.76 -16.37
CA LYS A 550 -11.43 20.04 -16.28
C LYS A 550 -10.64 18.78 -16.58
N LEU A 551 -9.52 18.94 -17.29
CA LEU A 551 -8.54 17.86 -17.43
C LEU A 551 -7.59 17.87 -16.23
N ILE A 552 -7.27 16.67 -15.75
CA ILE A 552 -6.29 16.41 -14.70
C ILE A 552 -5.31 15.35 -15.21
N ASP A 553 -4.15 15.24 -14.57
CA ASP A 553 -3.09 14.29 -14.94
C ASP A 553 -2.43 14.60 -16.31
N PHE A 554 -1.30 15.29 -16.27
CA PHE A 554 -0.54 15.73 -17.44
C PHE A 554 0.79 14.96 -17.58
N ASP A 555 0.88 13.76 -17.02
CA ASP A 555 2.11 12.97 -17.01
C ASP A 555 2.57 12.59 -18.43
N TRP A 556 1.60 12.33 -19.32
CA TRP A 556 1.83 11.92 -20.71
C TRP A 556 1.66 13.08 -21.70
N ALA A 557 1.10 14.20 -21.24
CA ALA A 557 0.93 15.36 -22.09
C ALA A 557 2.30 15.90 -22.54
N GLY A 558 2.32 16.60 -23.65
CA GLY A 558 3.55 17.19 -24.13
C GLY A 558 3.41 17.91 -25.46
N GLN A 559 4.54 18.44 -25.95
CA GLN A 559 4.57 19.15 -27.22
C GLN A 559 4.34 18.21 -28.40
N MET A 560 3.52 18.65 -29.36
CA MET A 560 3.24 17.91 -30.59
C MET A 560 4.51 17.53 -31.34
N GLY A 561 4.56 16.27 -31.80
CA GLY A 561 5.70 15.74 -32.56
C GLY A 561 6.92 15.38 -31.70
N ILE A 562 6.90 15.68 -30.40
CA ILE A 562 7.94 15.37 -29.42
C ILE A 562 7.43 14.39 -28.36
N ALA A 563 6.21 14.61 -27.83
CA ALA A 563 5.63 13.77 -26.78
C ALA A 563 5.55 12.30 -27.22
N GLN A 564 5.87 11.39 -26.30
CA GLN A 564 5.90 9.94 -26.55
C GLN A 564 5.14 9.19 -25.45
N TYR A 565 4.51 8.09 -25.85
CA TYR A 565 3.91 7.15 -24.90
C TYR A 565 4.98 6.45 -24.05
N PRO A 566 4.64 6.09 -22.79
CA PRO A 566 5.54 5.28 -21.98
C PRO A 566 5.79 3.91 -22.61
N LEU A 567 6.86 3.25 -22.16
CA LEU A 567 7.20 1.89 -22.58
C LEU A 567 6.10 0.87 -22.26
N HIS A 568 5.39 1.09 -21.16
CA HIS A 568 4.38 0.18 -20.65
C HIS A 568 2.99 0.78 -20.81
N LEU A 569 2.29 0.33 -21.86
CA LEU A 569 0.89 0.65 -22.09
C LEU A 569 -0.01 -0.45 -21.52
N SER A 570 -1.12 -0.06 -20.92
CA SER A 570 -2.11 -1.01 -20.39
C SER A 570 -2.80 -1.75 -21.53
N SER A 571 -2.81 -3.09 -21.46
CA SER A 571 -3.57 -3.95 -22.40
C SER A 571 -5.08 -3.95 -22.14
N ARG A 572 -5.53 -3.37 -21.01
CA ARG A 572 -6.96 -3.27 -20.66
C ARG A 572 -7.65 -2.09 -21.35
N ILE A 573 -6.87 -1.19 -21.95
CA ILE A 573 -7.38 -0.02 -22.67
C ILE A 573 -7.37 -0.35 -24.16
N VAL A 574 -8.49 -0.09 -24.83
CA VAL A 574 -8.57 -0.15 -26.29
C VAL A 574 -7.96 1.13 -26.84
N TRP A 575 -6.68 1.07 -27.18
CA TRP A 575 -5.96 2.23 -27.71
C TRP A 575 -6.31 2.50 -29.18
N PRO A 576 -6.32 3.78 -29.61
CA PRO A 576 -6.44 4.15 -31.02
C PRO A 576 -5.36 3.52 -31.90
N GLU A 577 -5.66 3.38 -33.19
CA GLU A 577 -4.65 2.97 -34.19
C GLU A 577 -3.45 3.94 -34.18
N GLY A 578 -2.24 3.39 -34.28
CA GLY A 578 -0.98 4.16 -34.23
C GLY A 578 -0.38 4.32 -32.83
N VAL A 579 -1.14 4.03 -31.76
CA VAL A 579 -0.61 4.05 -30.39
C VAL A 579 0.28 2.83 -30.14
N GLY A 580 1.48 3.06 -29.61
CA GLY A 580 2.42 2.00 -29.24
C GLY A 580 3.51 2.50 -28.29
N PRO A 581 4.26 1.58 -27.65
CA PRO A 581 5.35 1.91 -26.74
C PRO A 581 6.38 2.84 -27.40
N LEU A 582 6.74 3.94 -26.74
CA LEU A 582 7.62 5.00 -27.27
C LEU A 582 7.14 5.67 -28.58
N GLY A 583 5.95 5.32 -29.05
CA GLY A 583 5.32 5.97 -30.19
C GLY A 583 4.99 7.42 -29.86
N LYS A 584 4.99 8.29 -30.89
CA LYS A 584 4.63 9.69 -30.70
C LYS A 584 3.16 9.81 -30.32
N ILE A 585 2.87 10.74 -29.42
CA ILE A 585 1.50 11.09 -29.09
C ILE A 585 1.02 12.08 -30.14
N GLU A 586 -0.05 11.72 -30.85
CA GLU A 586 -0.61 12.50 -31.94
C GLU A 586 -2.00 13.01 -31.60
N LYS A 587 -2.41 14.11 -32.26
CA LYS A 587 -3.77 14.66 -32.12
C LYS A 587 -4.85 13.63 -32.42
N ALA A 588 -4.60 12.77 -33.42
CA ALA A 588 -5.54 11.74 -33.83
C ALA A 588 -5.87 10.79 -32.67
N HIS A 589 -4.90 10.51 -31.79
CA HIS A 589 -5.13 9.66 -30.61
C HIS A 589 -6.08 10.34 -29.62
N ASP A 590 -5.84 11.62 -29.29
CA ASP A 590 -6.73 12.40 -28.42
C ASP A 590 -8.15 12.49 -28.98
N LEU A 591 -8.28 12.70 -30.30
CA LEU A 591 -9.57 12.81 -30.98
C LEU A 591 -10.32 11.47 -31.01
N ALA A 592 -9.63 10.36 -31.21
CA ALA A 592 -10.22 9.03 -31.17
C ALA A 592 -10.72 8.69 -29.76
N MET A 593 -9.92 8.96 -28.72
CA MET A 593 -10.33 8.78 -27.33
C MET A 593 -11.49 9.69 -26.95
N LEU A 594 -11.48 10.95 -27.41
CA LEU A 594 -12.58 11.88 -27.24
C LEU A 594 -13.88 11.35 -27.85
N GLN A 595 -13.81 10.81 -29.07
CA GLN A 595 -14.96 10.24 -29.76
C GLN A 595 -15.55 9.05 -29.01
N ALA A 596 -14.69 8.16 -28.49
CA ALA A 596 -15.12 7.02 -27.67
C ALA A 596 -15.81 7.43 -26.36
N LEU A 597 -15.39 8.55 -25.76
CA LEU A 597 -15.99 9.07 -24.53
C LEU A 597 -17.38 9.69 -24.74
N ILE A 598 -17.57 10.41 -25.85
CA ILE A 598 -18.83 11.15 -26.10
C ILE A 598 -19.88 10.31 -26.83
N ASN A 599 -19.46 9.26 -27.53
CA ASN A 599 -20.33 8.32 -28.23
C ASN A 599 -19.92 6.89 -27.86
N PRO A 600 -20.19 6.45 -26.61
CA PRO A 600 -19.94 5.07 -26.21
C PRO A 600 -20.81 4.15 -27.08
N VAL A 601 -20.16 3.22 -27.78
CA VAL A 601 -20.79 2.23 -28.65
C VAL A 601 -21.52 1.17 -27.83
#